data_AF-A0ABD6YRH1-F1
#
_entry.id   AF-A0ABD6YRH1-F1
#
_cell.length_a   1.000
_cell.length_b   1.000
_cell.length_c   1.000
_cell.angle_alpha   90.00
_cell.angle_beta   90.00
_cell.angle_gamma   90.00
#
_symmetry.space_group_name_H-M   'P 1'
#
loop_
_entity.id
_entity.type
_entity.pdbx_description
1 polymer ?
#
loop_
_entity_poly.entity_id
_entity_poly.type
_entity_poly.pdbx_seq_one_letter_code
_entity_poly.pdbx_strand_id
1 'polypeptide(L)'
;MKRFFSLLIREFKKGVKNIFQKLEKLLNEIFGFGDEVADSVSTPAERRVKEKQVEQAERAARKNGESDYSWMSTRKTGNLGGNILKKSQIRKLRGILKEKGIDLIVEGDIRSVKKLFKPVIIDDFRFENVDDLFFFMKRKKFVGGFNAINKQMILPANSTEIVAFHEMAHVKHYELLGDAYHELNVLQKETYVWKEILASRGNWKKGELEDSLEYINRIRTDKKFGLKPIKIK
;
A
#
# COMPACT_ATOMS: atom_id res chain seq x y z
N MET A 1 13.12 -6.72 -33.22
CA MET A 1 13.14 -6.49 -31.75
C MET A 1 12.56 -5.13 -31.30
N LYS A 2 13.07 -3.97 -31.77
CA LYS A 2 12.59 -2.62 -31.34
C LYS A 2 11.09 -2.32 -31.63
N ARG A 3 10.54 -2.84 -32.74
CA ARG A 3 9.11 -2.66 -33.11
C ARG A 3 8.14 -3.40 -32.20
N PHE A 4 8.52 -4.57 -31.67
CA PHE A 4 7.67 -5.36 -30.77
C PHE A 4 7.51 -4.65 -29.42
N PHE A 5 8.61 -4.17 -28.82
CA PHE A 5 8.57 -3.35 -27.60
C PHE A 5 7.78 -2.06 -27.76
N SER A 6 7.84 -1.39 -28.92
CA SER A 6 7.07 -0.17 -29.17
C SER A 6 5.56 -0.43 -29.29
N LEU A 7 5.17 -1.51 -29.97
CA LEU A 7 3.77 -1.96 -30.04
C LEU A 7 3.26 -2.40 -28.67
N LEU A 8 4.07 -3.15 -27.91
CA LEU A 8 3.76 -3.56 -26.54
C LEU A 8 3.57 -2.34 -25.65
N ILE A 9 4.47 -1.34 -25.67
CA ILE A 9 4.33 -0.08 -24.92
C ILE A 9 3.10 0.73 -25.35
N ARG A 10 2.71 0.70 -26.63
CA ARG A 10 1.57 1.47 -27.16
C ARG A 10 0.23 0.82 -26.81
N GLU A 11 0.12 -0.50 -26.92
CA GLU A 11 -1.00 -1.31 -26.42
C GLU A 11 -1.08 -1.23 -24.89
N PHE A 12 0.07 -1.29 -24.21
CA PHE A 12 0.19 -1.06 -22.76
C PHE A 12 -0.40 0.31 -22.42
N LYS A 13 0.04 1.42 -23.06
CA LYS A 13 -0.48 2.77 -22.81
C LYS A 13 -2.00 2.93 -22.99
N LYS A 14 -2.63 2.20 -23.91
CA LYS A 14 -4.09 2.23 -24.14
C LYS A 14 -4.85 1.40 -23.10
N GLY A 15 -4.37 0.20 -22.76
CA GLY A 15 -4.95 -0.64 -21.70
C GLY A 15 -4.76 -0.04 -20.30
N VAL A 16 -3.57 0.49 -20.04
CA VAL A 16 -3.17 1.31 -18.89
C VAL A 16 -4.29 2.28 -18.54
N LYS A 17 -4.67 3.23 -19.41
CA LYS A 17 -5.59 4.32 -19.03
C LYS A 17 -6.93 3.85 -18.43
N ASN A 18 -7.54 2.79 -18.97
CA ASN A 18 -8.78 2.20 -18.43
C ASN A 18 -8.54 1.39 -17.14
N ILE A 19 -7.36 0.82 -16.96
CA ILE A 19 -7.00 -0.03 -15.81
C ILE A 19 -6.48 0.83 -14.63
N PHE A 20 -5.88 2.00 -14.91
CA PHE A 20 -5.58 3.03 -13.90
C PHE A 20 -6.85 3.55 -13.25
N GLN A 21 -7.89 3.87 -14.03
CA GLN A 21 -9.19 4.29 -13.48
C GLN A 21 -9.83 3.21 -12.60
N LYS A 22 -9.67 1.93 -12.96
CA LYS A 22 -10.17 0.81 -12.14
C LYS A 22 -9.41 0.69 -10.82
N LEU A 23 -8.07 0.80 -10.83
CA LEU A 23 -7.29 0.76 -9.60
C LEU A 23 -7.58 2.00 -8.74
N GLU A 24 -7.59 3.19 -9.31
CA GLU A 24 -7.88 4.44 -8.59
C GLU A 24 -9.29 4.42 -7.96
N LYS A 25 -10.30 3.93 -8.68
CA LYS A 25 -11.65 3.72 -8.13
C LYS A 25 -11.67 2.69 -7.00
N LEU A 26 -11.03 1.54 -7.20
CA LEU A 26 -10.90 0.48 -6.19
C LEU A 26 -10.20 0.98 -4.93
N LEU A 27 -9.18 1.82 -5.10
CA LEU A 27 -8.40 2.39 -4.02
C LEU A 27 -9.16 3.51 -3.31
N ASN A 28 -9.88 4.36 -4.03
CA ASN A 28 -10.80 5.33 -3.43
C ASN A 28 -11.88 4.60 -2.61
N GLU A 29 -12.36 3.45 -3.07
CA GLU A 29 -13.33 2.63 -2.35
C GLU A 29 -12.75 1.95 -1.10
N ILE A 30 -11.51 1.47 -1.15
CA ILE A 30 -10.85 0.85 0.01
C ILE A 30 -10.44 1.91 1.02
N PHE A 31 -9.74 2.95 0.57
CA PHE A 31 -9.02 3.90 1.42
C PHE A 31 -9.77 5.21 1.66
N GLY A 32 -10.84 5.48 0.91
CA GLY A 32 -11.63 6.71 1.06
C GLY A 32 -10.94 7.94 0.48
N PHE A 33 -10.01 7.78 -0.46
CA PHE A 33 -9.32 8.90 -1.11
C PHE A 33 -10.24 9.74 -2.02
N GLY A 34 -11.51 9.32 -2.22
CA GLY A 34 -12.44 9.90 -3.20
C GLY A 34 -13.78 10.42 -2.66
N ASP A 35 -13.96 10.60 -1.35
CA ASP A 35 -15.08 11.44 -0.87
C ASP A 35 -14.62 12.90 -0.91
N GLU A 36 -14.91 13.58 -2.03
CA GLU A 36 -15.32 14.96 -1.89
C GLU A 36 -16.46 14.96 -0.87
N VAL A 37 -16.28 15.76 0.18
CA VAL A 37 -17.32 16.12 1.11
C VAL A 37 -18.48 16.60 0.26
N ALA A 38 -19.51 15.77 0.10
CA ALA A 38 -20.84 16.32 -0.12
C ALA A 38 -21.10 17.16 1.13
N ASP A 39 -20.84 18.46 1.03
CA ASP A 39 -21.24 19.45 2.00
C ASP A 39 -22.77 19.36 2.13
N SER A 40 -23.25 18.43 2.95
CA SER A 40 -24.47 18.70 3.70
C SER A 40 -24.08 19.86 4.59
N VAL A 41 -24.40 21.08 4.13
CA VAL A 41 -24.11 22.34 4.80
C VAL A 41 -24.70 22.25 6.20
N SER A 42 -23.90 21.80 7.18
CA SER A 42 -24.33 21.81 8.57
C SER A 42 -24.63 23.25 8.93
N THR A 43 -25.84 23.47 9.45
CA THR A 43 -26.26 24.82 9.83
C THR A 43 -25.29 25.39 10.87
N PRO A 44 -25.14 26.73 10.97
CA PRO A 44 -24.28 27.33 11.98
C PRO A 44 -24.59 26.86 13.41
N ALA A 45 -25.84 26.47 13.69
CA ALA A 45 -26.25 25.89 14.96
C ALA A 45 -25.66 24.48 15.18
N GLU A 46 -25.67 23.61 14.18
CA GLU A 46 -25.10 22.26 14.25
C GLU A 46 -23.57 22.30 14.37
N ARG A 47 -22.91 23.26 13.70
CA ARG A 47 -21.46 23.51 13.87
C ARG A 47 -21.14 23.92 15.30
N ARG A 48 -21.92 24.86 15.88
CA ARG A 48 -21.77 25.26 17.29
C ARG A 48 -22.02 24.13 18.28
N VAL A 49 -22.94 23.21 17.97
CA VAL A 49 -23.21 22.04 18.83
C VAL A 49 -22.05 21.05 18.76
N LYS A 50 -21.52 20.76 17.56
CA LYS A 50 -20.32 19.92 17.41
C LYS A 50 -19.10 20.55 18.07
N GLU A 51 -18.89 21.84 17.90
CA GLU A 51 -17.80 22.58 18.55
C GLU A 51 -17.93 22.54 20.08
N LYS A 52 -19.14 22.72 20.63
CA LYS A 52 -19.38 22.58 22.07
C LYS A 52 -19.16 21.16 22.59
N GLN A 53 -19.52 20.13 21.81
CA GLN A 53 -19.28 18.73 22.17
C GLN A 53 -17.78 18.39 22.14
N VAL A 54 -17.04 18.91 21.16
CA VAL A 54 -15.57 18.81 21.08
C VAL A 54 -14.92 19.57 22.23
N GLU A 55 -15.37 20.78 22.54
CA GLU A 55 -14.85 21.59 23.63
C GLU A 55 -15.12 20.94 25.01
N GLN A 56 -16.29 20.33 25.20
CA GLN A 56 -16.60 19.57 26.43
C GLN A 56 -15.74 18.30 26.55
N ALA A 57 -15.51 17.59 25.45
CA ALA A 57 -14.61 16.44 25.42
C ALA A 57 -13.15 16.84 25.69
N GLU A 58 -12.70 17.98 25.16
CA GLU A 58 -11.37 18.54 25.44
C GLU A 58 -11.23 19.02 26.89
N ARG A 59 -12.26 19.67 27.46
CA ARG A 59 -12.25 20.09 28.88
C ARG A 59 -12.25 18.89 29.82
N ALA A 60 -12.93 17.80 29.46
CA ALA A 60 -12.89 16.54 30.21
C ALA A 60 -11.49 15.90 30.13
N ALA A 61 -10.81 15.98 28.98
CA ALA A 61 -9.45 15.50 28.82
C ALA A 61 -8.40 16.34 29.57
N ARG A 62 -8.60 17.66 29.67
CA ARG A 62 -7.72 18.60 30.38
C ARG A 62 -7.73 18.45 31.91
N LYS A 63 -8.76 17.81 32.50
CA LYS A 63 -8.84 17.58 33.96
C LYS A 63 -7.96 16.43 34.47
N ASN A 64 -7.38 15.62 33.59
CA ASN A 64 -6.52 14.49 33.95
C ASN A 64 -5.03 14.75 33.59
N GLY A 65 -4.43 15.84 34.09
CA GLY A 65 -2.99 16.16 33.88
C GLY A 65 -2.06 15.01 34.34
N GLU A 66 -0.86 14.77 33.81
CA GLU A 66 0.18 15.56 33.10
C GLU A 66 0.79 14.69 31.96
N SER A 67 1.58 15.10 30.95
CA SER A 67 2.69 16.08 30.89
C SER A 67 3.11 16.39 29.42
N ASP A 68 3.46 17.66 29.16
CA ASP A 68 4.60 18.16 28.35
C ASP A 68 5.01 17.59 26.98
N TYR A 69 4.10 17.05 26.17
CA TYR A 69 4.41 16.74 24.76
C TYR A 69 3.49 17.46 23.76
N SER A 70 3.77 18.75 23.63
CA SER A 70 3.34 19.67 22.56
C SER A 70 3.91 19.31 21.17
N TRP A 71 3.83 18.05 20.75
CA TRP A 71 4.02 17.63 19.35
C TRP A 71 2.73 17.02 18.78
N MET A 72 1.60 17.65 19.06
CA MET A 72 0.51 17.78 18.08
C MET A 72 0.22 16.57 17.17
N SER A 73 -0.75 15.75 17.59
CA SER A 73 -1.87 15.30 16.74
C SER A 73 -1.57 14.65 15.38
N THR A 74 -0.54 13.81 15.26
CA THR A 74 -0.38 13.00 14.05
C THR A 74 -1.33 11.82 14.09
N ARG A 75 -2.27 11.76 13.13
CA ARG A 75 -2.92 10.50 12.72
C ARG A 75 -1.85 9.41 12.72
N LYS A 76 -2.08 8.25 13.37
CA LYS A 76 -1.10 7.16 13.51
C LYS A 76 -0.48 6.83 12.14
N THR A 77 0.64 7.49 11.85
CA THR A 77 1.39 7.39 10.61
C THR A 77 2.31 6.21 10.85
N GLY A 78 2.20 5.16 10.07
CA GLY A 78 3.15 4.05 10.21
C GLY A 78 4.55 4.49 9.79
N ASN A 79 5.56 3.69 10.09
CA ASN A 79 6.97 4.01 9.90
C ASN A 79 7.39 4.37 8.45
N LEU A 80 6.49 4.25 7.46
CA LEU A 80 6.71 4.53 6.03
C LEU A 80 5.65 5.48 5.42
N GLY A 81 4.89 6.18 6.26
CA GLY A 81 3.77 7.00 5.80
C GLY A 81 2.48 6.20 5.53
N GLY A 82 1.43 6.89 5.10
CA GLY A 82 0.05 6.41 5.05
C GLY A 82 -0.54 6.23 6.46
N ASN A 83 -1.88 6.13 6.55
CA ASN A 83 -2.48 5.71 7.82
C ASN A 83 -2.29 4.21 7.98
N ILE A 84 -2.19 3.75 9.23
CA ILE A 84 -2.30 2.31 9.52
C ILE A 84 -3.66 1.81 9.02
N LEU A 85 -3.66 0.66 8.34
CA LEU A 85 -4.88 0.03 7.85
C LEU A 85 -5.88 -0.24 8.97
N LYS A 86 -7.12 0.22 8.78
CA LYS A 86 -8.27 -0.12 9.63
C LYS A 86 -8.74 -1.54 9.32
N LYS A 87 -9.36 -2.20 10.30
CA LYS A 87 -9.97 -3.53 10.13
C LYS A 87 -10.97 -3.58 8.97
N SER A 88 -11.75 -2.51 8.76
CA SER A 88 -12.69 -2.41 7.64
C SER A 88 -11.99 -2.39 6.28
N GLN A 89 -10.87 -1.68 6.16
CA GLN A 89 -10.03 -1.62 4.95
C GLN A 89 -9.43 -3.00 4.65
N ILE A 90 -8.91 -3.69 5.68
CA ILE A 90 -8.42 -5.07 5.55
C ILE A 90 -9.52 -6.01 5.05
N ARG A 91 -10.75 -5.87 5.57
CA ARG A 91 -11.89 -6.71 5.15
C ARG A 91 -12.27 -6.47 3.69
N LYS A 92 -12.29 -5.20 3.24
CA LYS A 92 -12.53 -4.85 1.83
C LYS A 92 -11.42 -5.40 0.94
N LEU A 93 -10.16 -5.16 1.30
CA LEU A 93 -8.99 -5.66 0.57
C LEU A 93 -9.02 -7.18 0.41
N ARG A 94 -9.39 -7.89 1.49
CA ARG A 94 -9.55 -9.35 1.47
C ARG A 94 -10.62 -9.82 0.49
N GLY A 95 -11.78 -9.13 0.44
CA GLY A 95 -12.85 -9.45 -0.51
C GLY A 95 -12.36 -9.31 -1.97
N ILE A 96 -11.72 -8.18 -2.26
CA ILE A 96 -11.18 -7.88 -3.59
C ILE A 96 -10.11 -8.89 -4.02
N LEU A 97 -9.17 -9.23 -3.13
CA LEU A 97 -8.14 -10.21 -3.42
C LEU A 97 -8.71 -11.61 -3.62
N LYS A 98 -9.74 -11.98 -2.84
CA LYS A 98 -10.44 -13.25 -2.99
C LYS A 98 -11.09 -13.39 -4.36
N GLU A 99 -11.73 -12.33 -4.88
CA GLU A 99 -12.30 -12.32 -6.24
C GLU A 99 -11.24 -12.55 -7.33
N LYS A 100 -9.99 -12.16 -7.06
CA LYS A 100 -8.82 -12.36 -7.93
C LYS A 100 -8.13 -13.70 -7.72
N GLY A 101 -8.64 -14.56 -6.82
CA GLY A 101 -8.01 -15.82 -6.44
C GLY A 101 -6.69 -15.64 -5.70
N ILE A 102 -6.55 -14.53 -4.96
CA ILE A 102 -5.37 -14.19 -4.16
C ILE A 102 -5.74 -14.21 -2.68
N ASP A 103 -4.94 -14.94 -1.89
CA ASP A 103 -5.12 -15.00 -0.44
C ASP A 103 -4.44 -13.80 0.23
N LEU A 104 -5.20 -13.01 1.00
CA LEU A 104 -4.63 -11.99 1.88
C LEU A 104 -4.27 -12.63 3.23
N ILE A 105 -3.06 -12.40 3.72
CA ILE A 105 -2.61 -12.88 5.01
C ILE A 105 -2.04 -11.70 5.80
N VAL A 106 -2.63 -11.40 6.95
CA VAL A 106 -2.25 -10.29 7.82
C VAL A 106 -1.72 -10.82 9.15
N GLU A 107 -0.67 -10.22 9.68
CA GLU A 107 -0.17 -10.59 11.01
C GLU A 107 -1.25 -10.37 12.07
N GLY A 108 -1.47 -11.38 12.92
CA GLY A 108 -2.57 -11.39 13.88
C GLY A 108 -3.90 -11.91 13.32
N ASP A 109 -3.94 -12.38 12.07
CA ASP A 109 -5.11 -13.09 11.54
C ASP A 109 -5.45 -14.35 12.35
N ILE A 110 -6.73 -14.72 12.32
CA ILE A 110 -7.23 -15.94 12.95
C ILE A 110 -6.63 -17.20 12.31
N ARG A 111 -6.58 -18.29 13.08
CA ARG A 111 -5.95 -19.56 12.67
C ARG A 111 -6.47 -20.10 11.33
N SER A 112 -7.76 -19.94 11.00
CA SER A 112 -8.33 -20.42 9.73
C SER A 112 -7.75 -19.70 8.51
N VAL A 113 -7.43 -18.41 8.63
CA VAL A 113 -6.79 -17.64 7.55
C VAL A 113 -5.31 -18.00 7.44
N LYS A 114 -4.61 -18.18 8.56
CA LYS A 114 -3.21 -18.62 8.55
C LYS A 114 -3.01 -19.97 7.85
N LYS A 115 -4.01 -20.85 7.87
CA LYS A 115 -3.98 -22.14 7.14
C LYS A 115 -3.98 -21.99 5.61
N LEU A 116 -4.36 -20.83 5.09
CA LEU A 116 -4.29 -20.53 3.65
C LEU A 116 -2.85 -20.24 3.19
N PHE A 117 -1.94 -19.97 4.13
CA PHE A 117 -0.54 -19.69 3.83
C PHE A 117 0.09 -20.86 3.08
N LYS A 118 0.70 -20.53 1.95
CA LYS A 118 1.55 -21.44 1.19
C LYS A 118 3.02 -21.09 1.40
N PRO A 119 3.92 -22.08 1.50
CA PRO A 119 5.33 -21.82 1.79
C PRO A 119 5.99 -20.86 0.79
N VAL A 120 6.80 -19.92 1.29
CA VAL A 120 7.53 -18.95 0.45
C VAL A 120 9.03 -19.06 0.66
N ILE A 121 9.79 -18.68 -0.37
CA ILE A 121 11.25 -18.55 -0.28
C ILE A 121 11.59 -17.05 -0.38
N ILE A 122 12.34 -16.54 0.60
CA ILE A 122 12.83 -15.16 0.65
C ILE A 122 14.28 -15.18 1.13
N ASP A 123 15.19 -14.52 0.40
CA ASP A 123 16.62 -14.48 0.69
C ASP A 123 17.23 -15.87 0.97
N ASP A 124 16.88 -16.86 0.14
CA ASP A 124 17.28 -18.28 0.28
C ASP A 124 16.73 -19.02 1.51
N PHE A 125 15.92 -18.36 2.35
CA PHE A 125 15.20 -18.99 3.45
C PHE A 125 13.80 -19.42 3.01
N ARG A 126 13.46 -20.68 3.29
CA ARG A 126 12.12 -21.24 3.07
C ARG A 126 11.30 -21.16 4.35
N PHE A 127 10.13 -20.54 4.26
CA PHE A 127 9.18 -20.38 5.36
C PHE A 127 7.99 -21.28 5.13
N GLU A 128 7.83 -22.31 5.98
CA GLU A 128 6.69 -23.24 5.95
C GLU A 128 5.46 -22.70 6.67
N ASN A 129 5.64 -21.74 7.59
CA ASN A 129 4.56 -21.11 8.32
C ASN A 129 4.69 -19.59 8.30
N VAL A 130 3.54 -18.92 8.44
CA VAL A 130 3.46 -17.47 8.33
C VAL A 130 4.02 -16.74 9.56
N ASP A 131 4.02 -17.38 10.74
CA ASP A 131 4.47 -16.73 11.97
C ASP A 131 6.00 -16.54 11.97
N ASP A 132 6.76 -17.54 11.51
CA ASP A 132 8.19 -17.45 11.28
C ASP A 132 8.53 -16.41 10.21
N LEU A 133 7.70 -16.35 9.15
CA LEU A 133 7.84 -15.33 8.13
C LEU A 133 7.65 -13.93 8.71
N PHE A 134 6.61 -13.68 9.50
CA PHE A 134 6.40 -12.37 10.15
C PHE A 134 7.54 -12.01 11.11
N PHE A 135 8.05 -12.97 11.87
CA PHE A 135 9.23 -12.77 12.72
C PHE A 135 10.45 -12.33 11.90
N PHE A 136 10.71 -13.02 10.79
CA PHE A 136 11.79 -12.65 9.86
C PHE A 136 11.59 -11.27 9.24
N MET A 137 10.37 -10.97 8.76
CA MET A 137 10.02 -9.67 8.17
C MET A 137 10.26 -8.54 9.17
N LYS A 138 9.87 -8.70 10.43
CA LYS A 138 10.12 -7.71 11.48
C LYS A 138 11.62 -7.46 11.70
N ARG A 139 12.43 -8.52 11.74
CA ARG A 139 13.89 -8.42 11.92
C ARG A 139 14.57 -7.77 10.71
N LYS A 140 14.10 -8.05 9.49
CA LYS A 140 14.64 -7.50 8.23
C LYS A 140 14.01 -6.17 7.82
N LYS A 141 13.01 -5.68 8.57
CA LYS A 141 12.20 -4.50 8.25
C LYS A 141 11.50 -4.62 6.89
N PHE A 142 11.07 -5.83 6.52
CA PHE A 142 10.17 -6.04 5.39
C PHE A 142 8.75 -5.65 5.78
N VAL A 143 8.12 -4.86 4.92
CA VAL A 143 6.87 -4.15 5.26
C VAL A 143 5.65 -4.72 4.55
N GLY A 144 5.84 -5.60 3.57
CA GLY A 144 4.78 -6.24 2.82
C GLY A 144 5.39 -7.23 1.82
N GLY A 145 4.55 -8.02 1.16
CA GLY A 145 4.99 -8.79 0.01
C GLY A 145 3.85 -9.48 -0.74
N PHE A 146 3.88 -9.38 -2.06
CA PHE A 146 3.08 -10.20 -2.96
C PHE A 146 3.89 -11.37 -3.54
N ASN A 147 3.45 -12.59 -3.24
CA ASN A 147 3.99 -13.80 -3.84
C ASN A 147 3.06 -14.27 -4.98
N ALA A 148 3.47 -14.00 -6.21
CA ALA A 148 2.70 -14.36 -7.41
C ALA A 148 2.61 -15.88 -7.65
N ILE A 149 3.62 -16.66 -7.25
CA ILE A 149 3.66 -18.12 -7.45
C ILE A 149 2.51 -18.77 -6.67
N ASN A 150 2.37 -18.41 -5.40
CA ASN A 150 1.36 -18.93 -4.50
C ASN A 150 0.03 -18.17 -4.56
N LYS A 151 0.03 -17.02 -5.26
CA LYS A 151 -1.06 -16.05 -5.30
C LYS A 151 -1.49 -15.63 -3.90
N GLN A 152 -0.56 -15.07 -3.14
CA GLN A 152 -0.84 -14.57 -1.80
C GLN A 152 -0.16 -13.23 -1.55
N MET A 153 -0.86 -12.36 -0.83
CA MET A 153 -0.38 -11.06 -0.37
C MET A 153 -0.24 -11.09 1.14
N ILE A 154 0.91 -10.65 1.64
CA ILE A 154 1.30 -10.76 3.05
C ILE A 154 1.55 -9.38 3.61
N LEU A 155 0.87 -9.05 4.70
CA LEU A 155 0.94 -7.75 5.37
C LEU A 155 1.26 -7.92 6.86
N PRO A 156 2.41 -7.44 7.35
CA PRO A 156 2.71 -7.35 8.78
C PRO A 156 1.70 -6.51 9.56
N ALA A 157 1.73 -6.64 10.88
CA ALA A 157 0.89 -5.84 11.76
C ALA A 157 1.21 -4.36 11.57
N ASN A 158 0.18 -3.52 11.63
CA ASN A 158 0.29 -2.08 11.40
C ASN A 158 0.77 -1.68 9.99
N SER A 159 0.60 -2.57 9.00
CA SER A 159 0.77 -2.20 7.58
C SER A 159 -0.05 -0.95 7.25
N THR A 160 0.53 -0.06 6.43
CA THR A 160 -0.09 1.21 6.08
C THR A 160 -0.77 1.17 4.72
N GLU A 161 -1.58 2.19 4.44
CA GLU A 161 -2.28 2.35 3.16
C GLU A 161 -1.31 2.32 1.96
N ILE A 162 -0.15 2.98 2.06
CA ILE A 162 0.84 3.01 0.96
C ILE A 162 1.54 1.67 0.75
N VAL A 163 1.77 0.90 1.82
CA VAL A 163 2.31 -0.47 1.73
C VAL A 163 1.29 -1.39 1.06
N ALA A 164 0.02 -1.32 1.49
CA ALA A 164 -1.03 -2.10 0.85
C ALA A 164 -1.23 -1.72 -0.62
N PHE A 165 -1.11 -0.43 -0.95
CA PHE A 165 -1.11 0.05 -2.33
C PHE A 165 0.07 -0.54 -3.12
N HIS A 166 1.28 -0.53 -2.55
CA HIS A 166 2.47 -1.06 -3.19
C HIS A 166 2.26 -2.52 -3.61
N GLU A 167 1.81 -3.36 -2.69
CA GLU A 167 1.56 -4.77 -3.00
C GLU A 167 0.40 -4.96 -3.98
N MET A 168 -0.65 -4.14 -3.90
CA MET A 168 -1.75 -4.16 -4.86
C MET A 168 -1.30 -3.75 -6.27
N ALA A 169 -0.28 -2.89 -6.40
CA ALA A 169 0.31 -2.58 -7.69
C ALA A 169 1.04 -3.80 -8.27
N HIS A 170 1.72 -4.61 -7.45
CA HIS A 170 2.27 -5.90 -7.90
C HIS A 170 1.17 -6.88 -8.33
N VAL A 171 0.06 -6.96 -7.59
CA VAL A 171 -1.12 -7.77 -7.98
C VAL A 171 -1.64 -7.34 -9.35
N LYS A 172 -1.86 -6.03 -9.54
CA LYS A 172 -2.31 -5.47 -10.83
C LYS A 172 -1.32 -5.81 -11.95
N HIS A 173 -0.02 -5.69 -11.69
CA HIS A 173 1.01 -6.01 -12.67
C HIS A 173 0.96 -7.49 -13.09
N TYR A 174 0.75 -8.39 -12.13
CA TYR A 174 0.55 -9.81 -12.40
C TYR A 174 -0.71 -10.06 -13.21
N GLU A 175 -1.85 -9.45 -12.89
CA GLU A 175 -3.09 -9.61 -13.66
C GLU A 175 -2.94 -9.15 -15.13
N LEU A 176 -2.12 -8.13 -15.38
CA LEU A 176 -1.87 -7.62 -16.73
C LEU A 176 -0.99 -8.54 -17.58
N LEU A 177 -0.06 -9.25 -16.95
CA LEU A 177 0.97 -10.02 -17.64
C LEU A 177 0.76 -11.54 -17.57
N GLY A 178 -0.03 -12.01 -16.61
CA GLY A 178 -0.13 -13.42 -16.28
C GLY A 178 1.26 -14.02 -16.01
N ASP A 179 1.55 -15.14 -16.64
CA ASP A 179 2.78 -15.90 -16.39
C ASP A 179 4.05 -15.13 -16.77
N ALA A 180 3.98 -14.19 -17.73
CA ALA A 180 5.11 -13.35 -18.12
C ALA A 180 5.63 -12.46 -16.97
N TYR A 181 4.83 -12.25 -15.92
CA TYR A 181 5.26 -11.56 -14.71
C TYR A 181 6.43 -12.26 -14.00
N HIS A 182 6.50 -13.59 -14.09
CA HIS A 182 7.55 -14.38 -13.43
C HIS A 182 8.93 -14.16 -14.05
N GLU A 183 8.97 -13.82 -15.34
CA GLU A 183 10.21 -13.52 -16.07
C GLU A 183 10.79 -12.14 -15.75
N LEU A 184 9.98 -11.25 -15.14
CA LEU A 184 10.42 -9.91 -14.80
C LEU A 184 11.40 -9.92 -13.62
N ASN A 185 12.49 -9.17 -13.78
CA ASN A 185 13.41 -8.90 -12.69
C ASN A 185 12.83 -7.88 -11.69
N VAL A 186 13.47 -7.77 -10.52
CA VAL A 186 13.04 -6.86 -9.44
C VAL A 186 12.94 -5.41 -9.91
N LEU A 187 13.88 -4.92 -10.72
CA LEU A 187 13.83 -3.53 -11.21
C LEU A 187 12.59 -3.30 -12.09
N GLN A 188 12.22 -4.24 -12.96
CA GLN A 188 11.03 -4.12 -13.79
C GLN A 188 9.75 -4.11 -12.96
N LYS A 189 9.65 -4.99 -11.96
CA LYS A 189 8.51 -5.06 -11.05
C LYS A 189 8.37 -3.78 -10.22
N GLU A 190 9.45 -3.35 -9.58
CA GLU A 190 9.46 -2.15 -8.74
C GLU A 190 9.32 -0.85 -9.54
N THR A 191 9.81 -0.80 -10.78
CA THR A 191 9.57 0.34 -11.67
C THR A 191 8.08 0.50 -11.98
N TYR A 192 7.34 -0.61 -12.14
CA TYR A 192 5.91 -0.55 -12.33
C TYR A 192 5.22 0.02 -11.09
N VAL A 193 5.54 -0.51 -9.90
CA VAL A 193 4.94 -0.03 -8.65
C VAL A 193 5.22 1.44 -8.40
N TRP A 194 6.47 1.89 -8.58
CA TRP A 194 6.82 3.30 -8.44
C TRP A 194 6.02 4.20 -9.40
N LYS A 195 5.78 3.76 -10.65
CA LYS A 195 4.93 4.51 -11.60
C LYS A 195 3.48 4.61 -11.14
N GLU A 196 2.94 3.55 -10.53
CA GLU A 196 1.59 3.57 -9.96
C GLU A 196 1.50 4.55 -8.77
N ILE A 197 2.49 4.54 -7.87
CA ILE A 197 2.58 5.49 -6.75
C ILE A 197 2.66 6.94 -7.28
N LEU A 198 3.51 7.20 -8.28
CA LEU A 198 3.66 8.53 -8.88
C LEU A 198 2.41 8.98 -9.65
N ALA A 199 1.70 8.06 -10.31
CA ALA A 199 0.45 8.35 -10.98
C ALA A 199 -0.64 8.77 -9.98
N SER A 200 -0.64 8.15 -8.79
CA SER A 200 -1.55 8.43 -7.67
C SER A 200 -1.03 9.48 -6.67
N ARG A 201 -0.03 10.28 -7.06
CA ARG A 201 0.66 11.23 -6.17
C ARG A 201 -0.22 12.23 -5.41
N GLY A 202 -1.44 12.51 -5.90
CA GLY A 202 -2.41 13.36 -5.20
C GLY A 202 -2.90 12.76 -3.86
N ASN A 203 -2.79 11.45 -3.69
CA ASN A 203 -3.23 10.73 -2.50
C ASN A 203 -2.14 10.61 -1.42
N TRP A 204 -0.90 10.98 -1.76
CA TRP A 204 0.28 10.71 -0.95
C TRP A 204 0.95 12.01 -0.49
N LYS A 205 1.54 11.97 0.69
CA LYS A 205 2.36 13.07 1.21
C LYS A 205 3.67 13.15 0.43
N LYS A 206 4.29 14.34 0.44
CA LYS A 206 5.60 14.55 -0.19
C LYS A 206 6.66 13.55 0.29
N GLY A 207 6.78 13.33 1.60
CA GLY A 207 7.75 12.37 2.16
C GLY A 207 7.51 10.92 1.70
N GLU A 208 6.26 10.51 1.53
CA GLU A 208 5.92 9.16 1.03
C GLU A 208 6.35 8.98 -0.43
N LEU A 209 6.22 10.03 -1.24
CA LEU A 209 6.67 10.03 -2.64
C LEU A 209 8.20 10.07 -2.73
N GLU A 210 8.86 10.78 -1.82
CA GLU A 210 10.32 10.82 -1.69
C GLU A 210 10.86 9.43 -1.30
N ASP A 211 10.31 8.80 -0.27
CA ASP A 211 10.68 7.44 0.16
C ASP A 211 10.51 6.42 -1.00
N SER A 212 9.41 6.52 -1.74
CA SER A 212 9.17 5.67 -2.92
C SER A 212 10.20 5.91 -4.03
N LEU A 213 10.57 7.17 -4.28
CA LEU A 213 11.61 7.55 -5.25
C LEU A 213 13.00 7.05 -4.82
N GLU A 214 13.34 7.19 -3.54
CA GLU A 214 14.59 6.68 -2.98
C GLU A 214 14.68 5.17 -3.09
N TYR A 215 13.60 4.46 -2.80
CA TYR A 215 13.53 3.00 -2.90
C TYR A 215 13.83 2.52 -4.33
N ILE A 216 13.15 3.05 -5.34
CA ILE A 216 13.40 2.65 -6.74
C ILE A 216 14.80 3.07 -7.19
N ASN A 217 15.30 4.23 -6.72
CA ASN A 217 16.65 4.68 -7.04
C ASN A 217 17.72 3.76 -6.46
N ARG A 218 17.55 3.29 -5.22
CA ARG A 218 18.46 2.31 -4.61
C ARG A 218 18.57 1.04 -5.46
N ILE A 219 17.44 0.53 -5.96
CA ILE A 219 17.43 -0.65 -6.85
C ILE A 219 18.12 -0.33 -8.18
N ARG A 220 17.81 0.82 -8.78
CA ARG A 220 18.40 1.24 -10.07
C ARG A 220 19.92 1.38 -9.99
N THR A 221 20.43 1.95 -8.91
CA THR A 221 21.86 2.19 -8.70
C THR A 221 22.60 0.98 -8.15
N ASP A 222 21.89 -0.09 -7.76
CA ASP A 222 22.52 -1.34 -7.33
C ASP A 222 23.50 -1.82 -8.41
N LYS A 223 24.62 -2.42 -7.98
CA LYS A 223 25.70 -2.90 -8.88
C LYS A 223 25.16 -3.82 -9.98
N LYS A 224 24.09 -4.57 -9.71
CA LYS A 224 23.43 -5.44 -10.68
C LYS A 224 22.85 -4.67 -11.89
N PHE A 225 22.39 -3.44 -11.70
CA PHE A 225 21.73 -2.65 -12.73
C PHE A 225 22.55 -1.45 -13.20
N GLY A 226 23.31 -0.80 -12.30
CA GLY A 226 24.25 0.28 -12.62
C GLY A 226 23.62 1.50 -13.31
N LEU A 227 22.32 1.74 -13.12
CA LEU A 227 21.60 2.82 -13.78
C LEU A 227 21.69 4.12 -12.99
N LYS A 228 21.57 5.25 -13.70
CA LYS A 228 21.45 6.56 -13.07
C LYS A 228 20.14 6.69 -12.28
N PRO A 229 20.15 7.41 -11.14
CA PRO A 229 18.94 7.71 -10.39
C PRO A 229 17.97 8.55 -11.21
N ILE A 230 16.68 8.32 -11.01
CA ILE A 230 15.59 9.16 -11.51
C ILE A 230 15.61 10.47 -10.74
N LYS A 231 15.54 11.58 -11.49
CA LYS A 231 15.34 12.93 -10.95
C LYS A 231 13.99 13.43 -11.41
N ILE A 232 13.09 13.70 -10.46
CA ILE A 232 11.82 14.37 -10.74
C ILE A 232 12.11 15.88 -10.64
N LYS A 233 11.73 16.64 -11.68
CA LYS A 233 11.84 18.10 -11.70
C LYS A 233 10.54 18.72 -11.19
#